data_AF-A0A379F097-F1
#
_entry.id   AF-A0A379F097-F1
#
_cell.length_a   1.000
_cell.length_b   1.000
_cell.length_c   1.000
_cell.angle_alpha   90.00
_cell.angle_beta   90.00
_cell.angle_gamma   90.00
#
_symmetry.space_group_name_H-M   'P 1'
#
loop_
_entity.id
_entity.type
_entity.pdbx_description
1 polymer ?
#
loop_
_entity_poly.entity_id
_entity_poly.type
_entity_poly.pdbx_seq_one_letter_code
_entity_poly.pdbx_strand_id
1 'polypeptide(L)'
;MSVIVPTKSINRLDSLFVAGGKLFIICLLTLGVLLPLLAIFWRGFTPDISQGGGFQAAIDLFTSANFLWLVGNSISVSLSVAVITVPLAYLFAYALHRTLIPFKSLWRGISLLPLLAPSMLPGIALVYLFGNQGLLRSLLTEEYLWLLGISAW
;
A
#
# COMPACT_ATOMS: atom_id res chain seq x y z
N MET A 1 50.13 -6.32 -21.43
CA MET A 1 49.68 -4.95 -21.10
C MET A 1 48.80 -5.01 -19.85
N SER A 2 49.38 -4.85 -18.67
CA SER A 2 48.65 -4.84 -17.40
C SER A 2 48.04 -3.46 -17.17
N VAL A 3 46.71 -3.37 -17.24
CA VAL A 3 45.96 -2.16 -16.91
C VAL A 3 46.03 -1.96 -15.40
N ILE A 4 46.74 -0.93 -14.98
CA ILE A 4 46.79 -0.48 -13.58
C ILE A 4 45.43 0.15 -13.27
N VAL A 5 44.59 -0.55 -12.50
CA VAL A 5 43.35 0.01 -11.96
C VAL A 5 43.75 0.95 -10.82
N PRO A 6 43.42 2.25 -10.88
CA PRO A 6 43.73 3.17 -9.79
C PRO A 6 42.89 2.79 -8.56
N THR A 7 43.54 2.26 -7.52
CA THR A 7 42.94 2.09 -6.20
C THR A 7 42.67 3.47 -5.62
N LYS A 8 41.40 3.88 -5.59
CA LYS A 8 40.91 5.10 -4.94
C LYS A 8 41.35 5.08 -3.47
N SER A 9 42.33 5.91 -3.10
CA SER A 9 42.69 6.13 -1.69
C SER A 9 41.53 6.87 -1.03
N ILE A 10 40.68 6.13 -0.32
CA ILE A 10 39.56 6.71 0.42
C ILE A 10 40.15 7.52 1.57
N ASN A 11 40.13 8.84 1.44
CA ASN A 11 40.44 9.73 2.55
C ASN A 11 39.42 9.44 3.66
N ARG A 12 39.89 9.13 4.88
CA ARG A 12 39.01 8.78 6.00
C ARG A 12 37.95 9.86 6.26
N LEU A 13 38.29 11.12 6.00
CA LEU A 13 37.39 12.28 6.12
C LEU A 13 36.19 12.21 5.16
N ASP A 14 36.39 11.77 3.92
CA ASP A 14 35.31 11.64 2.92
C ASP A 14 34.33 10.53 3.34
N SER A 15 34.86 9.40 3.83
CA SER A 15 34.03 8.30 4.32
C SER A 15 33.26 8.67 5.59
N LEU A 16 33.85 9.48 6.48
CA LEU A 16 33.20 9.99 7.69
C LEU A 16 32.09 11.00 7.35
N PHE A 17 32.33 11.88 6.37
CA PHE A 17 31.31 12.83 5.91
C PHE A 17 30.11 12.13 5.28
N VAL A 18 30.35 11.14 4.40
CA VAL A 18 29.27 10.36 3.78
C VAL A 18 28.52 9.51 4.81
N ALA A 19 29.23 8.88 5.75
CA ALA A 19 28.60 8.10 6.82
C ALA A 19 27.76 8.99 7.74
N GLY A 20 28.29 10.17 8.13
CA GLY A 20 27.60 11.16 8.95
C GLY A 20 26.35 11.71 8.25
N GLY A 21 26.45 12.08 6.97
CA GLY A 21 25.32 12.56 6.18
C GLY A 21 24.22 11.50 6.03
N LYS A 22 24.59 10.24 5.79
CA LYS A 22 23.63 9.13 5.72
C LYS A 22 22.93 8.91 7.06
N LEU A 23 23.67 8.90 8.17
CA LEU A 23 23.11 8.76 9.52
C LEU A 23 22.17 9.91 9.86
N PHE A 24 22.54 11.13 9.51
CA PHE A 24 21.70 12.31 9.72
C PHE A 24 20.37 12.20 8.96
N ILE A 25 20.41 11.81 7.67
CA ILE A 25 19.20 11.63 6.86
C ILE A 25 18.32 10.51 7.44
N ILE A 26 18.90 9.37 7.81
CA ILE A 26 18.14 8.27 8.43
C ILE A 26 17.51 8.74 9.74
N CYS A 27 18.26 9.47 10.58
CA CYS A 27 17.75 10.00 11.84
C CYS A 27 16.59 10.97 11.60
N LEU A 28 16.74 11.89 10.64
CA LEU A 28 15.73 12.89 10.30
C LEU A 28 14.45 12.24 9.72
N LEU A 29 14.58 11.27 8.81
CA LEU A 29 13.44 10.51 8.28
C LEU A 29 12.75 9.69 9.37
N THR A 30 13.53 9.02 10.22
CA THR A 30 13.01 8.21 11.31
C THR A 30 12.25 9.08 12.30
N LEU A 31 12.85 10.18 12.77
CA LEU A 31 12.20 11.10 13.71
C LEU A 31 10.97 11.77 13.09
N GLY A 32 11.05 12.18 11.83
CA GLY A 32 9.94 12.81 11.12
C GLY A 32 8.69 11.92 11.00
N VAL A 33 8.86 10.60 10.89
CA VAL A 33 7.75 9.64 10.86
C VAL A 33 7.36 9.16 12.25
N LEU A 34 8.35 8.88 13.11
CA LEU A 34 8.11 8.28 14.42
C LEU A 34 7.45 9.25 15.39
N LEU A 35 7.84 10.54 15.39
CA LEU A 35 7.27 11.54 16.28
C LEU A 35 5.76 11.74 16.11
N PRO A 36 5.19 11.95 14.90
CA PRO A 36 3.74 12.09 14.75
C PRO A 36 2.99 10.80 15.08
N LEU A 37 3.56 9.62 14.76
CA LEU A 37 2.96 8.34 15.16
C LEU A 37 2.91 8.19 16.68
N LEU A 38 4.00 8.52 17.38
CA LEU A 38 4.04 8.52 18.84
C LEU A 38 3.10 9.58 19.43
N ALA A 39 2.97 10.75 18.82
CA ALA A 39 2.04 11.78 19.27
C ALA A 39 0.57 11.33 19.16
N ILE A 40 0.20 10.69 18.04
CA ILE A 40 -1.14 10.11 17.84
C ILE A 40 -1.39 8.97 18.84
N PHE A 41 -0.39 8.11 19.02
CA PHE A 41 -0.46 7.01 19.99
C PHE A 41 -0.65 7.52 21.42
N TRP A 42 0.14 8.51 21.83
CA TRP A 42 0.04 9.13 23.16
C TRP A 42 -1.31 9.82 23.37
N ARG A 43 -1.84 10.47 22.34
CA ARG A 43 -3.17 11.09 22.37
C ARG A 43 -4.29 10.07 22.64
N GLY A 44 -4.12 8.81 22.24
CA GLY A 44 -5.05 7.73 22.57
C GLY A 44 -5.16 7.43 24.08
N PHE A 45 -4.11 7.70 24.86
CA PHE A 45 -4.10 7.49 26.31
C PHE A 45 -4.58 8.70 27.11
N THR A 46 -4.58 9.90 26.51
CA THR A 46 -5.01 11.12 27.21
C THR A 46 -6.53 11.12 27.34
N PRO A 47 -7.09 11.12 28.56
CA PRO A 47 -8.54 11.19 28.77
C PRO A 47 -9.04 12.60 28.46
N ASP A 48 -9.53 12.79 27.24
CA ASP A 48 -10.15 14.03 26.82
C ASP A 48 -11.67 13.93 27.05
N ILE A 49 -12.20 14.71 27.98
CA ILE A 49 -13.62 14.69 28.42
C ILE A 49 -14.58 15.03 27.26
N SER A 50 -14.07 15.67 26.20
CA SER A 50 -14.84 16.07 25.01
C SER A 50 -14.80 15.09 23.83
N GLN A 51 -13.78 14.22 23.76
CA GLN A 51 -13.51 13.34 22.61
C GLN A 51 -13.44 11.85 22.97
N GLY A 52 -13.59 11.49 24.25
CA GLY A 52 -13.59 10.09 24.68
C GLY A 52 -12.21 9.44 24.50
N GLY A 53 -11.15 10.05 25.02
CA GLY A 53 -9.81 9.45 25.04
C GLY A 53 -9.58 8.57 26.27
N GLY A 54 -8.49 7.79 26.26
CA GLY A 54 -8.05 6.98 27.40
C GLY A 54 -8.35 5.49 27.29
N PHE A 55 -7.99 4.74 28.34
CA PHE A 55 -8.05 3.27 28.35
C PHE A 55 -9.47 2.72 28.21
N GLN A 56 -10.48 3.43 28.74
CA GLN A 56 -11.89 3.01 28.63
C GLN A 56 -12.39 3.06 27.18
N ALA A 57 -12.05 4.12 26.44
CA ALA A 57 -12.44 4.24 25.04
C ALA A 57 -11.80 3.17 24.15
N ALA A 58 -10.58 2.73 24.47
CA ALA A 58 -9.95 1.61 23.80
C ALA A 58 -10.75 0.31 24.02
N ILE A 59 -11.15 0.03 25.27
CA ILE A 59 -11.98 -1.16 25.58
C ILE A 59 -13.33 -1.09 24.85
N ASP A 60 -14.00 0.07 24.88
CA ASP A 60 -15.29 0.27 24.22
C ASP A 60 -15.17 0.08 22.70
N LEU A 61 -14.06 0.53 22.09
CA LEU A 61 -13.77 0.30 20.67
C LEU A 61 -13.60 -1.19 20.36
N PHE A 62 -12.74 -1.89 21.11
CA PHE A 62 -12.45 -3.32 20.87
C PHE A 62 -13.64 -4.23 21.18
N THR A 63 -14.53 -3.84 22.08
CA THR A 63 -15.75 -4.59 22.42
C THR A 63 -16.93 -4.25 21.51
N SER A 64 -16.86 -3.14 20.75
CA SER A 64 -17.92 -2.78 19.83
C SER A 64 -18.04 -3.78 18.67
N ALA A 65 -19.26 -4.28 18.45
CA ALA A 65 -19.55 -5.23 17.37
C ALA A 65 -19.25 -4.63 15.98
N ASN A 66 -19.43 -3.31 15.82
CA ASN A 66 -19.14 -2.61 14.57
C ASN A 66 -17.64 -2.64 14.24
N PHE A 67 -16.77 -2.36 15.22
CA PHE A 67 -15.32 -2.38 14.99
C PHE A 67 -14.82 -3.77 14.59
N LEU A 68 -15.25 -4.83 15.29
CA LEU A 68 -14.87 -6.20 14.95
C LEU A 68 -15.34 -6.60 13.55
N TRP A 69 -16.55 -6.16 13.16
CA TRP A 69 -17.06 -6.38 11.81
C TRP A 69 -16.25 -5.63 10.73
N LEU A 70 -15.90 -4.37 10.97
CA LEU A 70 -15.06 -3.57 10.07
C LEU A 70 -13.66 -4.16 9.89
N VAL A 71 -13.05 -4.64 10.99
CA VAL A 71 -11.76 -5.32 10.96
C VAL A 71 -11.85 -6.63 10.18
N GLY A 72 -12.89 -7.44 10.44
CA GLY A 72 -13.14 -8.67 9.70
C GLY A 72 -13.29 -8.45 8.20
N ASN A 73 -14.06 -7.46 7.79
CA ASN A 73 -14.21 -7.10 6.38
C ASN A 73 -12.89 -6.65 5.75
N SER A 74 -12.13 -5.80 6.44
CA SER A 74 -10.84 -5.31 5.93
C SER A 74 -9.83 -6.44 5.76
N ILE A 75 -9.77 -7.37 6.72
CA ILE A 75 -8.92 -8.57 6.62
C ILE A 75 -9.39 -9.45 5.46
N SER A 76 -10.69 -9.74 5.37
CA SER A 76 -11.24 -10.59 4.30
C SER A 76 -10.96 -10.02 2.90
N VAL A 77 -11.19 -8.72 2.71
CA VAL A 77 -10.92 -8.03 1.44
C VAL A 77 -9.43 -8.03 1.14
N SER A 78 -8.58 -7.65 2.10
CA SER A 78 -7.12 -7.61 1.88
C SER A 78 -6.54 -8.99 1.54
N LEU A 79 -7.04 -10.05 2.19
CA LEU A 79 -6.60 -11.42 1.94
C LEU A 79 -7.08 -11.90 0.56
N SER A 80 -8.33 -11.64 0.20
CA SER A 80 -8.89 -11.98 -1.11
C SER A 80 -8.10 -11.30 -2.24
N VAL A 81 -7.81 -10.01 -2.07
CA VAL A 81 -6.97 -9.25 -3.02
C VAL A 81 -5.56 -9.84 -3.08
N ALA A 82 -4.92 -10.14 -1.94
CA ALA A 82 -3.58 -10.71 -1.92
C ALA A 82 -3.51 -12.07 -2.65
N VAL A 83 -4.47 -12.97 -2.36
CA VAL A 83 -4.54 -14.30 -2.97
C VAL A 83 -4.72 -14.24 -4.49
N ILE A 84 -5.45 -13.24 -5.00
CA ILE A 84 -5.67 -13.07 -6.44
C ILE A 84 -4.49 -12.34 -7.09
N THR A 85 -4.08 -11.21 -6.53
CA THR A 85 -3.08 -10.32 -7.13
C THR A 85 -1.67 -10.92 -7.09
N VAL A 86 -1.27 -11.65 -6.04
CA VAL A 86 0.09 -12.18 -5.93
C VAL A 86 0.41 -13.19 -7.05
N PRO A 87 -0.40 -14.23 -7.32
CA PRO A 87 -0.17 -15.14 -8.44
C PRO A 87 -0.18 -14.44 -9.80
N LEU A 88 -1.13 -13.52 -10.03
CA LEU A 88 -1.23 -12.75 -11.27
C LEU A 88 0.00 -11.87 -11.50
N ALA A 89 0.44 -11.14 -10.47
CA ALA A 89 1.62 -10.29 -10.53
C ALA A 89 2.89 -11.12 -10.76
N TYR A 90 2.99 -12.28 -10.10
CA TYR A 90 4.12 -13.19 -10.30
C TYR A 90 4.16 -13.75 -11.73
N LEU A 91 3.02 -14.20 -12.27
CA LEU A 91 2.92 -14.69 -13.63
C LEU A 91 3.27 -13.60 -14.65
N PHE A 92 2.76 -12.38 -14.45
CA PHE A 92 3.07 -11.23 -15.30
C PHE A 92 4.56 -10.87 -15.25
N ALA A 93 5.16 -10.82 -14.06
CA ALA A 93 6.58 -10.55 -13.89
C ALA A 93 7.45 -11.65 -14.51
N TYR A 94 7.06 -12.93 -14.34
CA TYR A 94 7.73 -14.08 -14.93
C TYR A 94 7.70 -14.01 -16.46
N ALA A 95 6.53 -13.78 -17.04
CA ALA A 95 6.37 -13.61 -18.48
C ALA A 95 7.29 -12.49 -18.99
N LEU A 96 7.28 -11.33 -18.33
CA LEU A 96 8.09 -10.18 -18.73
C LEU A 96 9.60 -10.45 -18.66
N HIS A 97 10.08 -11.23 -17.69
CA HIS A 97 11.52 -11.45 -17.48
C HIS A 97 12.07 -12.70 -18.17
N ARG A 98 11.28 -13.75 -18.34
CA ARG A 98 11.74 -15.05 -18.84
C ARG A 98 11.30 -15.38 -20.26
N THR A 99 10.34 -14.64 -20.84
CA THR A 99 9.84 -14.92 -22.19
C THR A 99 10.15 -13.81 -23.19
N LEU A 100 10.16 -14.14 -24.49
CA LEU A 100 10.41 -13.21 -25.60
C LEU A 100 9.11 -12.53 -26.06
N ILE A 101 8.41 -11.87 -25.13
CA ILE A 101 7.16 -11.16 -25.48
C ILE A 101 7.50 -9.97 -26.39
N PRO A 102 6.82 -9.79 -27.54
CA PRO A 102 6.96 -8.58 -28.34
C PRO A 102 6.50 -7.35 -27.55
N PHE A 103 7.12 -6.20 -27.80
CA PHE A 103 6.82 -4.91 -27.15
C PHE A 103 6.97 -4.88 -25.61
N LYS A 104 7.98 -5.57 -25.06
CA LYS A 104 8.29 -5.60 -23.61
C LYS A 104 8.29 -4.23 -22.90
N SER A 105 8.75 -3.17 -23.57
CA SER A 105 8.73 -1.81 -23.02
C SER A 105 7.30 -1.28 -22.79
N LEU A 106 6.37 -1.60 -23.69
CA LEU A 106 4.96 -1.21 -23.57
C LEU A 106 4.30 -1.90 -22.37
N TRP A 107 4.47 -3.22 -22.24
CA TRP A 107 3.95 -3.99 -21.11
C TRP A 107 4.48 -3.48 -19.76
N ARG A 108 5.76 -3.10 -19.71
CA ARG A 108 6.35 -2.47 -18.53
C ARG A 108 5.72 -1.09 -18.26
N GLY A 109 5.50 -0.28 -19.28
CA GLY A 109 4.82 1.01 -19.17
C GLY A 109 3.41 0.88 -18.59
N ILE A 110 2.61 -0.05 -19.12
CA ILE A 110 1.24 -0.32 -18.64
C ILE A 110 1.25 -0.69 -17.15
N SER A 111 2.20 -1.52 -16.71
CA SER A 111 2.30 -1.91 -15.29
C SER A 111 2.64 -0.75 -14.35
N LEU A 112 3.25 0.33 -14.87
CA LEU A 112 3.60 1.52 -14.10
C LEU A 112 2.50 2.58 -14.11
N LEU A 113 1.54 2.51 -15.05
CA LEU A 113 0.42 3.47 -15.13
C LEU A 113 -0.34 3.62 -13.79
N PRO A 114 -0.67 2.55 -13.04
CA PRO A 114 -1.38 2.69 -11.77
C PRO A 114 -0.59 3.45 -10.70
N LEU A 115 0.74 3.43 -10.77
CA LEU A 115 1.61 4.16 -9.85
C LEU A 115 1.71 5.65 -10.20
N LEU A 116 1.51 5.99 -11.48
CA LEU A 116 1.51 7.37 -11.98
C LEU A 116 0.14 8.03 -11.81
N ALA A 117 -0.94 7.24 -11.81
CA ALA A 117 -2.28 7.73 -11.60
C ALA A 117 -2.43 8.25 -10.16
N PRO A 118 -3.00 9.46 -9.95
CA PRO A 118 -3.28 9.95 -8.61
C PRO A 118 -4.31 9.03 -7.94
N SER A 119 -4.14 8.73 -6.65
CA SER A 119 -4.92 7.70 -5.93
C SER A 119 -6.45 7.84 -6.04
N MET A 120 -6.95 9.04 -6.29
CA MET A 120 -8.39 9.32 -6.48
C MET A 120 -8.94 8.80 -7.81
N LEU A 121 -8.15 8.85 -8.89
CA LEU A 121 -8.63 8.55 -10.23
C LEU A 121 -8.96 7.05 -10.43
N PRO A 122 -8.12 6.09 -9.97
CA PRO A 122 -8.49 4.68 -9.98
C PRO A 122 -9.75 4.38 -9.17
N GLY A 123 -9.95 5.05 -8.04
CA GLY A 123 -11.14 4.86 -7.19
C GLY A 123 -12.43 5.23 -7.92
N ILE A 124 -12.48 6.43 -8.51
CA ILE A 124 -13.65 6.90 -9.26
C ILE A 124 -13.89 6.06 -10.51
N ALA A 125 -12.82 5.66 -11.22
CA ALA A 125 -12.94 4.80 -12.39
C ALA A 125 -13.56 3.43 -12.04
N LEU A 126 -13.18 2.83 -10.91
CA LEU A 126 -13.77 1.57 -10.44
C LEU A 126 -15.26 1.73 -10.08
N VAL A 127 -15.65 2.84 -9.47
CA VAL A 127 -17.07 3.14 -9.20
C VAL A 127 -17.86 3.28 -10.51
N TYR A 128 -17.30 3.93 -11.54
CA TYR A 128 -17.97 4.00 -12.84
C TYR A 128 -17.99 2.67 -13.61
N LEU A 129 -17.05 1.78 -13.34
CA LEU A 129 -16.97 0.50 -14.02
C LEU A 129 -17.90 -0.54 -13.38
N PHE A 130 -17.93 -0.60 -12.04
CA PHE A 130 -18.62 -1.62 -11.25
C PHE A 130 -19.81 -1.11 -10.41
N GLY A 131 -20.06 0.20 -10.37
CA GLY A 131 -21.13 0.79 -9.57
C GLY A 131 -22.54 0.46 -10.08
N ASN A 132 -23.55 0.95 -9.36
CA ASN A 132 -24.95 0.60 -9.63
C ASN A 132 -25.43 0.98 -11.06
N GLN A 133 -24.82 2.01 -11.65
CA GLN A 133 -25.05 2.47 -13.03
C GLN A 133 -23.79 2.31 -13.90
N GLY A 134 -22.91 1.38 -13.54
CA GLY A 134 -21.60 1.23 -14.17
C GLY A 134 -21.64 0.47 -15.49
N LEU A 135 -20.59 0.65 -16.30
CA LEU A 135 -20.49 0.06 -17.64
C LEU A 135 -20.57 -1.47 -17.64
N LEU A 136 -20.09 -2.13 -16.58
CA LEU A 136 -20.11 -3.59 -16.45
C LEU A 136 -21.33 -4.13 -15.70
N ARG A 137 -22.26 -3.28 -15.24
CA ARG A 137 -23.45 -3.77 -14.49
C ARG A 137 -24.34 -4.67 -15.34
N SER A 138 -24.45 -4.40 -16.64
CA SER A 138 -25.22 -5.26 -17.55
C SER A 138 -24.59 -6.65 -17.76
N LEU A 139 -23.27 -6.78 -17.57
CA LEU A 139 -22.52 -8.03 -17.69
C LEU A 139 -22.47 -8.82 -16.38
N LEU A 140 -22.59 -8.13 -15.24
CA LEU A 140 -22.69 -8.72 -13.91
C LEU A 140 -24.17 -8.88 -13.53
N THR A 141 -24.83 -9.87 -14.14
CA THR A 141 -26.23 -10.21 -13.84
C THR A 141 -26.39 -10.53 -12.35
N GLU A 142 -27.54 -10.17 -11.76
CA GLU A 142 -27.90 -10.38 -10.34
C GLU A 142 -27.64 -11.83 -9.85
N GLU A 143 -27.63 -12.80 -10.76
CA GLU A 143 -27.32 -14.21 -10.50
C GLU A 143 -25.85 -14.48 -10.09
N TYR A 144 -24.90 -13.63 -10.45
CA TYR A 144 -23.51 -13.74 -9.98
C TYR A 144 -23.25 -12.93 -8.70
N LEU A 145 -24.04 -11.87 -8.46
CA LEU A 145 -23.91 -11.01 -7.30
C LEU A 145 -24.39 -11.69 -6.01
N TRP A 146 -25.45 -12.50 -6.08
CA TRP A 146 -25.88 -13.30 -4.93
C TRP A 146 -24.87 -14.41 -4.57
N LEU A 147 -24.17 -15.01 -5.55
CA LEU A 147 -23.11 -16.00 -5.33
C LEU A 147 -21.87 -15.41 -4.64
N LEU A 148 -21.61 -14.11 -4.84
CA LEU A 148 -20.51 -13.38 -4.20
C LEU A 148 -20.90 -12.73 -2.87
N GLY A 149 -22.15 -12.92 -2.40
CA GLY A 149 -22.64 -12.38 -1.13
C GLY A 149 -22.80 -10.85 -1.11
N ILE A 150 -22.80 -10.21 -2.27
CA ILE A 150 -22.95 -8.75 -2.39
C ILE A 150 -24.45 -8.48 -2.59
N SER A 151 -25.20 -8.40 -1.48
CA SER A 151 -26.59 -7.93 -1.54
C SER A 151 -26.60 -6.47 -1.97
N ALA A 152 -27.43 -6.15 -2.97
CA ALA A 152 -27.62 -4.81 -3.48
C ALA A 152 -27.77 -3.78 -2.34
N TRP A 153 -26.91 -2.78 -2.36
CA TRP A 153 -27.07 -1.55 -1.58
C TRP A 153 -28.21 -0.71 -2.16
#